data_AF-A0AAP3GX43-F1
#
_entry.id   AF-A0AAP3GX43-F1
#
_cell.length_a   1.000
_cell.length_b   1.000
_cell.length_c   1.000
_cell.angle_alpha   90.00
_cell.angle_beta   90.00
_cell.angle_gamma   90.00
#
_symmetry.space_group_name_H-M   'P 1'
#
loop_
_entity.id
_entity.type
_entity.pdbx_description
1 polymer ?
#
loop_
_entity_poly.entity_id
_entity_poly.type
_entity_poly.pdbx_seq_one_letter_code
_entity_poly.pdbx_strand_id
1 'polypeptide(L)' 'MATSEAQKRANQKWRSHHKDKQQIYNHRSTAKRFVKLYANSHDLDVLDEMIKERRSELEKLG' A
#
# COMPACT_ATOMS: atom_id res chain seq x y z
N MET A 1 24.25 3.88 -11.57
CA MET A 1 24.35 2.72 -12.48
C MET A 1 23.07 2.65 -13.28
N ALA A 2 23.14 2.75 -14.62
CA ALA A 2 21.96 2.70 -15.48
C ALA A 2 21.45 1.25 -15.57
N THR A 3 20.17 1.03 -15.24
CA THR A 3 19.51 -0.26 -15.41
C THR A 3 19.45 -0.60 -16.88
N SER A 4 20.01 -1.76 -17.28
CA SER A 4 20.03 -2.14 -18.68
C SER A 4 18.61 -2.36 -19.20
N GLU A 5 18.39 -2.17 -20.51
CA GLU A 5 17.09 -2.42 -21.15
C GLU A 5 16.59 -3.85 -20.91
N ALA A 6 17.50 -4.82 -20.72
CA ALA A 6 17.14 -6.18 -20.34
C ALA A 6 16.58 -6.27 -18.91
N GLN A 7 17.17 -5.54 -17.95
CA GLN A 7 16.65 -5.47 -16.58
C GLN A 7 15.29 -4.77 -16.54
N LYS A 8 15.09 -3.72 -17.36
CA LYS A 8 13.78 -3.05 -17.47
C LYS A 8 12.70 -4.01 -17.97
N ARG A 9 12.96 -4.78 -19.02
CA ARG A 9 12.01 -5.78 -19.58
C ARG A 9 11.70 -6.89 -18.58
N ALA A 10 12.70 -7.38 -17.87
CA ALA A 10 12.52 -8.39 -16.81
C ALA A 10 11.66 -7.87 -15.66
N ASN A 11 11.93 -6.66 -15.17
CA ASN A 11 11.12 -6.01 -14.15
C ASN A 11 9.69 -5.77 -14.64
N GLN A 12 9.50 -5.37 -15.89
CA GLN A 12 8.18 -5.13 -16.46
C GLN A 12 7.33 -6.41 -16.52
N LYS A 13 7.95 -7.53 -16.90
CA LYS A 13 7.29 -8.86 -16.93
C LYS A 13 6.96 -9.36 -15.52
N TRP A 14 7.84 -9.14 -14.54
CA TRP A 14 7.54 -9.50 -13.15
C TRP A 14 6.40 -8.65 -12.57
N ARG A 15 6.42 -7.33 -12.83
CA ARG A 15 5.37 -6.39 -12.41
C ARG A 15 4.03 -6.69 -13.07
N SER A 16 4.01 -7.17 -14.32
CA SER A 16 2.75 -7.53 -15.00
C SER A 16 2.11 -8.81 -14.43
N HIS A 17 2.91 -9.77 -13.96
CA HIS A 17 2.42 -10.98 -13.30
C HIS A 17 2.10 -10.79 -11.81
N HIS A 18 2.63 -9.75 -11.17
CA HIS A 18 2.44 -9.45 -9.74
C HIS A 18 1.80 -8.09 -9.49
N LYS A 19 0.90 -7.66 -10.38
CA LYS A 19 0.23 -6.35 -10.30
C LYS A 19 -0.42 -6.13 -8.93
N ASP A 20 -1.08 -7.14 -8.40
CA ASP A 20 -1.82 -7.06 -7.13
C ASP A 20 -0.88 -6.81 -5.94
N LYS A 21 0.26 -7.52 -5.91
CA LYS A 21 1.28 -7.32 -4.86
C LYS A 21 1.89 -5.92 -4.93
N GLN A 22 2.12 -5.43 -6.14
CA GLN A 22 2.67 -4.09 -6.35
C GLN A 22 1.65 -3.00 -5.96
N GLN A 23 0.37 -3.19 -6.28
CA GLN A 23 -0.69 -2.27 -5.87
C GLN A 23 -0.76 -2.19 -4.34
N ILE A 24 -0.78 -3.33 -3.64
CA ILE A 24 -0.77 -3.36 -2.16
C ILE A 24 0.44 -2.60 -1.60
N TYR A 25 1.62 -2.79 -2.18
CA TYR A 25 2.84 -2.08 -1.75
C TYR A 25 2.71 -0.56 -1.94
N ASN A 26 2.19 -0.13 -3.08
CA ASN A 26 1.95 1.28 -3.38
C ASN A 26 0.94 1.88 -2.39
N HIS A 27 -0.22 1.23 -2.19
CA HIS A 27 -1.24 1.68 -1.25
C HIS A 27 -0.67 1.83 0.18
N ARG A 28 0.08 0.82 0.64
CA ARG A 28 0.72 0.85 1.95
C ARG A 28 1.72 2.00 2.10
N SER A 29 2.53 2.23 1.08
CA SER A 29 3.56 3.29 1.11
C SER A 29 2.91 4.67 1.11
N THR A 30 1.89 4.88 0.28
CA THR A 30 1.12 6.12 0.24
C THR A 30 0.41 6.38 1.56
N ALA A 31 -0.26 5.39 2.13
CA ALA A 31 -0.95 5.52 3.42
C ALA A 31 0.02 5.91 4.55
N LYS A 32 1.17 5.24 4.64
CA LYS A 32 2.22 5.58 5.61
C LYS A 32 2.69 7.03 5.46
N ARG A 33 2.93 7.47 4.22
CA ARG A 33 3.39 8.83 3.93
C ARG A 33 2.32 9.86 4.31
N PHE A 34 1.05 9.58 4.01
CA PHE A 34 -0.07 10.45 4.34
C PHE A 34 -0.20 10.64 5.86
N VAL A 35 -0.33 9.54 6.61
CA VAL A 35 -0.46 9.57 8.08
C VAL A 35 0.72 10.29 8.74
N LYS A 36 1.95 10.10 8.24
CA LYS A 36 3.15 10.67 8.85
C LYS A 36 3.34 12.16 8.57
N LEU A 37 2.97 12.64 7.38
CA LEU A 37 3.41 13.95 6.89
C LEU A 37 2.27 14.92 6.53
N TYR A 38 1.05 14.42 6.33
CA TYR A 38 -0.04 15.21 5.72
C TYR A 38 -1.34 15.19 6.53
N ALA A 39 -1.62 14.10 7.24
CA ALA A 39 -2.87 13.95 7.97
C ALA A 39 -3.00 15.00 9.08
N ASN A 40 -4.17 15.62 9.16
CA ASN A 40 -4.56 16.45 10.30
C ASN A 40 -5.23 15.58 11.38
N SER A 41 -5.58 16.17 12.52
CA SER A 41 -6.17 15.42 13.65
C SER A 41 -7.45 14.67 13.25
N HIS A 42 -8.34 15.31 12.49
CA HIS A 42 -9.58 14.69 12.05
C HIS A 42 -9.32 13.52 11.09
N ASP A 43 -8.37 13.68 10.16
CA ASP A 43 -7.98 12.59 9.26
C ASP A 43 -7.47 11.37 10.06
N LEU A 44 -6.71 11.60 11.13
CA LEU A 44 -6.20 10.54 11.99
C LEU A 44 -7.32 9.83 12.74
N ASP A 45 -8.29 10.58 13.26
CA ASP A 45 -9.45 10.01 13.97
C ASP A 45 -10.29 9.12 13.03
N VAL A 46 -10.60 9.61 11.83
CA VAL A 46 -11.33 8.85 10.81
C VAL A 46 -10.57 7.59 10.40
N LEU A 47 -9.26 7.69 10.18
CA LEU A 47 -8.42 6.53 9.84
C LEU A 47 -8.38 5.50 10.98
N ASP A 48 -8.35 5.93 12.24
CA ASP A 48 -8.37 5.04 13.40
C ASP A 48 -9.69 4.26 13.50
N GLU A 49 -10.83 4.92 13.25
CA GLU A 49 -12.15 4.27 13.18
C GLU A 49 -12.18 3.20 12.08
N MET A 50 -11.74 3.53 10.87
CA MET A 50 -11.66 2.57 9.75
C MET A 50 -10.76 1.37 10.07
N ILE A 51 -9.65 1.60 10.79
CA ILE A 51 -8.74 0.52 11.20
C ILE A 51 -9.41 -0.41 12.22
N LYS A 52 -10.16 0.14 13.18
CA LYS A 52 -10.91 -0.64 14.18
C LYS A 52 -11.96 -1.52 13.52
N GLU A 53 -12.76 -0.97 12.62
CA GLU A 53 -13.77 -1.72 11.87
C GLU A 53 -13.13 -2.87 11.10
N ARG A 54 -12.05 -2.60 10.35
CA ARG A 54 -11.39 -3.62 9.55
C ARG A 54 -10.79 -4.74 10.40
N ARG A 55 -10.26 -4.44 11.58
CA ARG A 55 -9.77 -5.47 12.52
C ARG A 55 -10.91 -6.33 13.03
N SER A 56 -12.03 -5.73 13.40
CA SER A 56 -13.22 -6.47 13.86
C SER A 56 -13.76 -7.43 12.78
N GLU A 57 -13.79 -7.00 11.52
CA GLU A 57 -14.15 -7.87 10.40
C GLU A 57 -13.21 -9.06 10.25
N LEU A 58 -11.90 -8.83 10.38
CA LEU A 58 -10.89 -9.89 10.28
C LEU A 58 -10.97 -10.88 11.44
N GLU A 59 -11.27 -10.40 12.65
CA GLU A 59 -11.51 -11.26 13.82
C GLU A 59 -12.76 -12.13 13.65
N LYS A 60 -13.82 -11.61 13.01
CA LYS A 60 -15.04 -12.39 12.71
C LYS A 60 -14.85 -13.43 11.60
N LEU A 61 -13.82 -13.28 10.78
CA LEU A 61 -13.49 -14.17 9.66
C LEU A 61 -12.54 -15.32 10.07
N GLY A 62 -11.92 -15.24 11.24
CA GLY A 62 -11.03 -16.26 11.81
C GLY A 62 -11.74 -17.16 12.80
#